data_AF-D5E5A7-F1
#
_entry.id   AF-D5E5A7-F1
#
_cell.length_a   1.000
_cell.length_b   1.000
_cell.length_c   1.000
_cell.angle_alpha   90.00
_cell.angle_beta   90.00
_cell.angle_gamma   90.00
#
_symmetry.space_group_name_H-M   'P 1'
#
loop_
_entity.id
_entity.type
_entity.pdbx_description
1 polymer ?
#
loop_
_entity_poly.entity_id
_entity_poly.type
_entity_poly.pdbx_seq_one_letter_code
_entity_poly.pdbx_strand_id
1 'polypeptide(L)'
;MQKQKHSLLLQSLNTIVTSDSVLPDETEKNKKLITLLRLIYLLTIAFLVIFSFFAFAIKTKELQPIKIIIGIVTFFVFLTDYILHWITYPVRSKRKNNWIDLLVFPLSGVGIILLLSTLSSLYVIKYLGAPNSKFFDYFESITLVRLLRLVLLLKIFTPFKIFVNVFKEQKVVLINTFAFIFILIVAFALIIWNNEVDWLETQIQNKLKEGNVTEGAVPDSLYKEEYDKIYAELSGGVVTNFWDALYYSTVTLTTIGYGDFAPHAGNSKLIVVIISLLGIAIFAIPSGVVAGAVLTQIQEIDKKNKKEKEME
;
A
#
# COMPACT_ATOMS: atom_id res chain seq x y z
N MET A 1 28.82 7.98 32.11
CA MET A 1 27.52 7.45 31.62
C MET A 1 27.59 5.92 31.55
N GLN A 2 27.06 5.22 32.56
CA GLN A 2 27.03 3.74 32.56
C GLN A 2 26.02 3.25 31.51
N LYS A 3 26.50 2.72 30.38
CA LYS A 3 25.70 1.89 29.48
C LYS A 3 25.19 0.69 30.28
N GLN A 4 23.89 0.45 30.28
CA GLN A 4 23.33 -0.81 30.76
C GLN A 4 23.99 -1.95 29.97
N LYS A 5 24.70 -2.84 30.68
CA LYS A 5 25.43 -3.96 30.10
C LYS A 5 24.41 -5.06 29.77
N HIS A 6 23.67 -4.92 28.67
CA HIS A 6 22.86 -6.02 28.15
C HIS A 6 23.77 -7.23 27.84
N SER A 7 23.25 -8.45 27.98
CA SER A 7 24.02 -9.65 27.68
C SER A 7 24.45 -9.65 26.22
N LEU A 8 25.69 -10.08 25.94
CA LEU A 8 26.24 -10.15 24.58
C LEU A 8 25.31 -10.95 23.64
N LEU A 9 24.67 -12.01 24.16
CA LEU A 9 23.69 -12.80 23.43
C LEU A 9 22.50 -11.97 22.95
N LEU A 10 21.93 -11.11 23.80
CA LEU A 10 20.77 -10.28 23.43
C LEU A 10 21.14 -9.22 22.39
N GLN A 11 22.37 -8.70 22.43
CA GLN A 11 22.91 -7.76 21.45
C GLN A 11 23.14 -8.45 20.10
N SER A 12 23.73 -9.64 20.08
CA SER A 12 23.90 -10.44 18.87
C SER A 12 22.55 -10.85 18.25
N LEU A 13 21.58 -11.27 19.08
CA LEU A 13 20.23 -11.63 18.64
C LEU A 13 19.51 -10.44 17.99
N ASN A 14 19.57 -9.26 18.63
CA ASN A 14 19.02 -8.02 18.08
C ASN A 14 19.65 -7.69 16.72
N THR A 15 20.96 -7.84 16.60
CA THR A 15 21.69 -7.56 15.35
C THR A 15 21.27 -8.49 14.21
N ILE A 16 20.93 -9.74 14.49
CA ILE A 16 20.46 -10.72 13.50
C ILE A 16 19.01 -10.44 13.09
N VAL A 17 18.14 -10.21 14.08
CA VAL A 17 16.69 -10.14 13.89
C VAL A 17 16.26 -8.80 13.27
N THR A 18 16.96 -7.71 13.59
CA THR A 18 16.60 -6.37 13.10
C THR A 18 16.85 -6.17 11.61
N SER A 19 16.09 -5.26 11.00
CA SER A 19 16.18 -4.87 9.58
C SER A 19 16.87 -3.51 9.35
N ASP A 20 17.67 -3.01 10.30
CA ASP A 20 18.37 -1.73 10.18
C ASP A 20 19.58 -1.77 9.23
N SER A 21 19.74 -0.78 8.37
CA SER A 21 20.86 -0.74 7.41
C SER A 21 22.25 -0.56 8.07
N VAL A 22 22.32 -0.08 9.31
CA VAL A 22 23.57 0.20 10.04
C VAL A 22 23.73 -0.80 11.16
N LEU A 23 24.81 -1.58 11.11
CA LEU A 23 25.19 -2.48 12.19
C LEU A 23 25.85 -1.68 13.32
N PRO A 24 25.58 -1.97 14.60
CA PRO A 24 26.38 -1.44 15.70
C PRO A 24 27.85 -1.81 15.50
N ASP A 25 28.77 -0.97 16.00
CA ASP A 25 30.20 -1.30 16.08
C ASP A 25 30.44 -2.45 17.09
N GLU A 26 30.05 -3.66 16.71
CA GLU A 26 30.47 -4.89 17.38
C GLU A 26 31.75 -5.41 16.72
N THR A 27 32.66 -5.88 17.58
CA THR A 27 34.00 -6.41 17.28
C THR A 27 34.13 -7.05 15.89
N GLU A 28 35.02 -6.50 15.05
CA GLU A 28 35.28 -6.92 13.65
C GLU A 28 35.35 -8.44 13.43
N LYS A 29 35.78 -9.19 14.44
CA LYS A 29 36.10 -10.62 14.37
C LYS A 29 34.94 -11.50 13.88
N ASN A 30 33.68 -11.12 14.12
CA ASN A 30 32.49 -11.91 13.74
C ASN A 30 31.53 -11.21 12.74
N LYS A 31 31.90 -10.05 12.20
CA LYS A 31 31.02 -9.20 11.37
C LYS A 31 30.48 -9.92 10.13
N LYS A 32 31.31 -10.73 9.45
CA LYS A 32 30.91 -11.49 8.26
C LYS A 32 29.87 -12.56 8.59
N LEU A 33 30.07 -13.31 9.67
CA LEU A 33 29.16 -14.37 10.09
C LEU A 33 27.80 -13.80 10.50
N ILE A 34 27.78 -12.72 11.29
CA ILE A 34 26.54 -12.06 11.72
C ILE A 34 25.76 -11.52 10.50
N THR A 35 26.46 -10.93 9.53
CA THR A 35 25.85 -10.44 8.30
C THR A 35 25.24 -11.58 7.46
N LEU A 36 25.94 -12.72 7.37
CA LEU A 36 25.44 -13.90 6.68
C LEU A 36 24.20 -14.48 7.36
N LEU A 37 24.24 -14.68 8.69
CA LEU A 37 23.11 -15.20 9.47
C LEU A 37 21.88 -14.31 9.34
N ARG A 38 22.10 -13.00 9.38
CA ARG A 38 21.06 -11.99 9.15
C ARG A 38 20.43 -12.13 7.76
N LEU A 39 21.24 -12.24 6.71
CA LEU A 39 20.75 -12.42 5.35
C LEU A 39 19.91 -13.71 5.21
N ILE A 40 20.39 -14.82 5.75
CA ILE A 40 19.68 -16.11 5.73
C ILE A 40 18.33 -16.00 6.46
N TYR A 41 18.34 -15.41 7.66
CA TYR A 41 17.13 -15.21 8.45
C TYR A 41 16.07 -14.43 7.67
N LEU A 42 16.48 -13.31 7.05
CA LEU A 42 15.60 -12.45 6.28
C LEU A 42 15.06 -13.12 5.01
N LEU A 43 15.91 -13.83 4.26
CA LEU A 43 15.48 -14.59 3.09
C LEU A 43 14.49 -15.69 3.48
N THR A 44 14.70 -16.33 4.63
CA THR A 44 13.77 -17.34 5.16
C THR A 44 12.41 -16.72 5.47
N ILE A 45 12.38 -15.58 6.16
CA ILE A 45 11.12 -14.86 6.44
C ILE A 45 10.45 -14.39 5.14
N ALA A 46 11.21 -13.85 4.18
CA ALA A 46 10.70 -13.41 2.88
C ALA A 46 10.06 -14.56 2.10
N PHE A 47 10.77 -15.69 2.03
CA PHE A 47 10.29 -16.91 1.39
C PHE A 47 8.98 -17.39 2.03
N LEU A 48 8.92 -17.45 3.36
CA LEU A 48 7.71 -17.86 4.07
C LEU A 48 6.53 -16.89 3.85
N VAL A 49 6.78 -15.57 3.80
CA VAL A 49 5.73 -14.59 3.48
C VAL A 49 5.15 -14.84 2.10
N ILE A 50 6.02 -14.95 1.09
CA ILE A 50 5.61 -15.19 -0.31
C ILE A 50 4.88 -16.53 -0.44
N PHE A 51 5.45 -17.61 0.12
CA PHE A 51 4.87 -18.94 0.06
C PHE A 51 3.51 -19.01 0.77
N SER A 52 3.37 -18.35 1.93
CA SER A 52 2.09 -18.26 2.64
C SER A 52 1.04 -17.46 1.86
N PHE A 53 1.47 -16.47 1.07
CA PHE A 53 0.58 -15.70 0.22
C PHE A 53 0.09 -16.53 -0.97
N PHE A 54 0.97 -17.31 -1.60
CA PHE A 54 0.56 -18.28 -2.61
C PHE A 54 -0.44 -19.30 -2.05
N ALA A 55 -0.21 -19.81 -0.83
CA ALA A 55 -1.15 -20.72 -0.17
C ALA A 55 -2.53 -20.10 0.04
N PHE A 56 -2.61 -18.79 0.26
CA PHE A 56 -3.89 -18.08 0.37
C PHE A 56 -4.66 -18.02 -0.95
N ALA A 57 -3.96 -17.89 -2.09
CA ALA A 57 -4.58 -17.87 -3.42
C ALA A 57 -5.22 -19.23 -3.82
N ILE A 58 -4.88 -20.32 -3.12
CA ILE A 58 -5.47 -21.64 -3.34
C ILE A 58 -6.93 -21.66 -2.89
N LYS A 59 -7.84 -21.82 -3.85
CA LYS A 59 -9.30 -21.99 -3.63
C LYS A 59 -9.79 -23.43 -3.81
N THR A 60 -8.97 -24.32 -4.38
CA THR A 60 -9.35 -25.71 -4.65
C THR A 60 -9.46 -26.52 -3.35
N LYS A 61 -10.43 -27.44 -3.28
CA LYS A 61 -10.65 -28.28 -2.10
C LYS A 61 -9.53 -29.30 -1.87
N GLU A 62 -8.92 -29.80 -2.95
CA GLU A 62 -7.87 -30.83 -2.90
C GLU A 62 -6.57 -30.33 -2.25
N LEU A 63 -6.25 -29.05 -2.41
CA LEU A 63 -5.02 -28.45 -1.87
C LEU A 63 -5.24 -27.81 -0.48
N GLN A 64 -6.43 -27.94 0.11
CA GLN A 64 -6.73 -27.42 1.45
C GLN A 64 -5.80 -27.96 2.55
N PRO A 65 -5.43 -29.25 2.59
CA PRO A 65 -4.51 -29.75 3.61
C PRO A 65 -3.15 -29.05 3.58
N ILE A 66 -2.62 -28.79 2.38
CA ILE A 66 -1.34 -28.08 2.19
C ILE A 66 -1.46 -26.63 2.69
N LYS A 67 -2.56 -25.94 2.35
CA LYS A 67 -2.82 -24.58 2.85
C LYS A 67 -2.84 -24.51 4.37
N ILE A 68 -3.49 -25.47 5.03
CA ILE A 68 -3.55 -25.55 6.50
C ILE A 68 -2.15 -25.77 7.08
N ILE A 69 -1.36 -26.71 6.54
CA ILE A 69 0.01 -26.98 7.01
C ILE A 69 0.88 -25.72 6.91
N ILE A 70 0.83 -25.03 5.77
CA ILE A 70 1.57 -23.78 5.56
C ILE A 70 1.12 -22.72 6.56
N GLY A 71 -0.18 -22.62 6.81
CA GLY A 71 -0.74 -21.75 7.83
C GLY A 71 -0.16 -22.03 9.22
N ILE A 72 -0.14 -23.30 9.65
CA ILE A 72 0.40 -23.69 10.97
C ILE A 72 1.88 -23.34 11.08
N VAL A 73 2.69 -23.70 10.07
CA VAL A 73 4.13 -23.42 10.08
C VAL A 73 4.39 -21.92 10.15
N THR A 74 3.71 -21.14 9.31
CA THR A 74 3.90 -19.68 9.26
C THR A 74 3.37 -18.97 10.50
N PHE A 75 2.31 -19.49 11.14
CA PHE A 75 1.83 -19.00 12.44
C PHE A 75 2.94 -19.06 13.50
N PHE A 76 3.53 -20.24 13.71
CA PHE A 76 4.58 -20.39 14.71
C PHE A 76 5.83 -19.57 14.38
N VAL A 77 6.29 -19.60 13.13
CA VAL A 77 7.48 -18.82 12.73
C VAL A 77 7.26 -17.32 12.92
N PHE A 78 6.10 -16.78 12.51
CA PHE A 78 5.82 -15.35 12.64
C PHE A 78 5.58 -14.93 14.08
N LEU A 79 4.97 -15.78 14.89
CA LEU A 79 4.82 -15.56 16.33
C LEU A 79 6.18 -15.51 17.02
N THR A 80 7.06 -16.49 16.75
CA THR A 80 8.42 -16.50 17.30
C THR A 80 9.21 -15.28 16.86
N ASP A 81 9.15 -14.91 15.58
CA ASP A 81 9.79 -13.71 15.05
C ASP A 81 9.29 -12.42 15.73
N TYR A 82 7.96 -12.29 15.92
CA TYR A 82 7.38 -11.14 16.61
C TYR A 82 7.86 -11.06 18.07
N ILE A 83 7.88 -12.19 18.78
CA ILE A 83 8.36 -12.27 20.17
C ILE A 83 9.85 -11.90 20.24
N LEU A 84 10.68 -12.40 19.32
CA LEU A 84 12.10 -12.09 19.26
C LEU A 84 12.32 -10.57 19.14
N HIS A 85 11.65 -9.93 18.18
CA HIS A 85 11.71 -8.47 18.01
C HIS A 85 11.24 -7.71 19.26
N TRP A 86 10.18 -8.19 19.91
CA TRP A 86 9.64 -7.55 21.11
C TRP A 86 10.65 -7.59 22.26
N ILE A 87 11.24 -8.76 22.52
CA ILE A 87 12.21 -8.96 23.61
C ILE A 87 13.52 -8.21 23.32
N THR A 88 13.97 -8.12 22.07
CA THR A 88 15.21 -7.43 21.72
C THR A 88 15.07 -5.91 21.59
N TYR A 89 13.86 -5.38 21.48
CA TYR A 89 13.62 -3.96 21.26
C TYR A 89 14.27 -3.02 22.31
N PRO A 90 14.26 -3.31 23.63
CA PRO A 90 14.89 -2.44 24.63
C PRO A 90 16.39 -2.23 24.41
N VAL A 91 17.10 -3.18 23.80
CA VAL A 91 18.54 -3.07 23.49
C VAL A 91 18.84 -1.91 22.55
N ARG A 92 17.86 -1.51 21.75
CA ARG A 92 17.97 -0.42 20.76
C ARG A 92 17.74 0.96 21.37
N SER A 93 17.02 1.03 22.48
CA SER A 93 16.62 2.30 23.06
C SER A 93 17.78 2.94 23.83
N LYS A 94 17.99 4.25 23.62
CA LYS A 94 18.90 5.04 24.46
C LYS A 94 18.26 5.42 25.81
N ARG A 95 17.00 5.01 26.06
CA ARG A 95 16.27 5.34 27.30
C ARG A 95 16.73 4.43 28.44
N LYS A 96 16.63 4.94 29.67
CA LYS A 96 17.07 4.26 30.89
C LYS A 96 16.07 3.20 31.39
N ASN A 97 14.81 3.24 30.92
CA ASN A 97 13.71 2.40 31.40
C ASN A 97 13.19 1.42 30.33
N ASN A 98 13.64 0.17 30.46
CA ASN A 98 13.38 -0.92 29.50
C ASN A 98 11.89 -1.31 29.37
N TRP A 99 11.09 -1.14 30.44
CA TRP A 99 9.67 -1.50 30.44
C TRP A 99 8.81 -0.62 29.52
N ILE A 100 9.15 0.67 29.42
CA ILE A 100 8.44 1.58 28.53
C ILE A 100 8.72 1.19 27.08
N ASP A 101 9.96 0.80 26.77
CA ASP A 101 10.34 0.39 25.43
C ASP A 101 9.62 -0.89 24.99
N LEU A 102 9.41 -1.84 25.91
CA LEU A 102 8.57 -3.02 25.65
C LEU A 102 7.13 -2.63 25.31
N LEU A 103 6.52 -1.68 26.01
CA LEU A 103 5.14 -1.24 25.72
C LEU A 103 5.01 -0.42 24.43
N VAL A 104 6.08 0.30 24.06
CA VAL A 104 6.10 1.12 22.84
C VAL A 104 6.29 0.25 21.59
N PHE A 105 6.96 -0.90 21.68
CA PHE A 105 7.29 -1.72 20.51
C PHE A 105 6.08 -2.08 19.63
N PRO A 106 4.95 -2.60 20.15
CA PRO A 106 3.78 -2.93 19.32
C PRO A 106 3.20 -1.74 18.55
N LEU A 107 3.38 -0.52 19.06
CA LEU A 107 2.93 0.74 18.46
C LEU A 107 3.97 1.35 17.50
N SER A 108 5.18 0.79 17.43
CA SER A 108 6.19 1.21 16.46
C SER A 108 5.82 0.77 15.04
N GLY A 109 6.26 1.50 14.02
CA GLY A 109 5.95 1.14 12.62
C GLY A 109 6.41 -0.27 12.21
N VAL A 110 7.51 -0.78 12.78
CA VAL A 110 7.95 -2.18 12.55
C VAL A 110 7.08 -3.15 13.34
N GLY A 111 6.78 -2.83 14.61
CA GLY A 111 5.92 -3.63 15.47
C GLY A 111 4.52 -3.82 14.89
N ILE A 112 3.92 -2.76 14.33
CA ILE A 112 2.61 -2.82 13.67
C ILE A 112 2.64 -3.79 12.48
N ILE A 113 3.66 -3.72 11.62
CA ILE A 113 3.79 -4.63 10.47
C ILE A 113 3.94 -6.09 10.92
N LEU A 114 4.80 -6.36 11.91
CA LEU A 114 5.00 -7.71 12.42
C LEU A 114 3.76 -8.24 13.16
N LEU A 115 3.06 -7.37 13.90
CA LEU A 115 1.82 -7.70 14.58
C LEU A 115 0.73 -8.07 13.58
N LEU A 116 0.47 -7.22 12.58
CA LEU A 116 -0.53 -7.49 11.54
C LEU A 116 -0.20 -8.76 10.73
N SER A 117 1.08 -8.99 10.45
CA SER A 117 1.54 -10.21 9.80
C SER A 117 1.23 -11.46 10.63
N THR A 118 1.47 -11.41 11.94
CA THR A 118 1.18 -12.51 12.87
C THR A 118 -0.33 -12.68 13.11
N LEU A 119 -1.08 -11.57 13.12
CA LEU A 119 -2.53 -11.58 13.27
C LEU A 119 -3.20 -12.32 12.10
N SER A 120 -2.65 -12.15 10.89
CA SER A 120 -3.16 -12.81 9.69
C SER A 120 -3.02 -14.34 9.68
N SER A 121 -2.25 -14.93 10.60
CA SER A 121 -2.08 -16.39 10.73
C SER A 121 -2.92 -16.98 11.87
N LEU A 122 -3.64 -16.16 12.64
CA LEU A 122 -4.53 -16.64 13.71
C LEU A 122 -5.72 -17.47 13.20
N TYR A 123 -6.07 -17.38 11.91
CA TYR A 123 -7.14 -18.19 11.33
C TYR A 123 -6.92 -19.70 11.52
N VAL A 124 -5.66 -20.11 11.68
CA VAL A 124 -5.24 -21.50 11.83
C VAL A 124 -5.65 -22.10 13.18
N ILE A 125 -5.90 -21.26 14.18
CA ILE A 125 -6.30 -21.67 15.53
C ILE A 125 -7.59 -22.53 15.50
N LYS A 126 -8.47 -22.34 14.50
CA LYS A 126 -9.66 -23.19 14.30
C LYS A 126 -9.31 -24.67 14.06
N TYR A 127 -8.17 -24.93 13.42
CA TYR A 127 -7.67 -26.28 13.16
C TYR A 127 -6.88 -26.87 14.34
N LEU A 128 -6.53 -26.04 15.33
CA LEU A 128 -5.81 -26.45 16.55
C LEU A 128 -6.76 -26.73 17.73
N GLY A 129 -8.07 -26.88 17.48
CA GLY A 129 -9.07 -27.26 18.48
C GLY A 129 -9.83 -26.11 19.12
N ALA A 130 -9.73 -24.88 18.59
CA ALA A 130 -10.54 -23.76 19.06
C ALA A 130 -12.01 -23.87 18.61
N PRO A 131 -12.95 -23.22 19.32
CA PRO A 131 -14.36 -23.23 18.96
C PRO A 131 -14.58 -22.72 17.53
N ASN A 132 -15.36 -23.47 16.76
CA ASN A 132 -15.65 -23.16 15.37
C ASN A 132 -16.48 -21.87 15.30
N SER A 133 -15.81 -20.74 15.09
CA SER A 133 -16.42 -19.42 15.02
C SER A 133 -15.96 -18.70 13.76
N LYS A 134 -16.90 -18.04 13.07
CA LYS A 134 -16.63 -17.22 11.88
C LYS A 134 -15.63 -16.08 12.15
N PHE A 135 -15.38 -15.77 13.41
CA PHE A 135 -14.39 -14.79 13.84
C PHE A 135 -13.00 -15.07 13.25
N PHE A 136 -12.57 -16.33 13.21
CA PHE A 136 -11.24 -16.68 12.72
C PHE A 136 -11.08 -16.54 11.20
N ASP A 137 -12.18 -16.57 10.44
CA ASP A 137 -12.15 -16.43 8.98
C ASP A 137 -11.78 -15.00 8.55
N TYR A 138 -12.08 -13.99 9.38
CA TYR A 138 -11.65 -12.60 9.11
C TYR A 138 -10.12 -12.46 9.09
N PHE A 139 -9.39 -13.24 9.89
CA PHE A 139 -7.92 -13.21 9.89
C PHE A 139 -7.33 -13.79 8.61
N GLU A 140 -8.05 -14.68 7.93
CA GLU A 140 -7.62 -15.22 6.64
C GLU A 140 -7.69 -14.13 5.55
N SER A 141 -8.75 -13.30 5.54
CA SER A 141 -8.93 -12.22 4.57
C SER A 141 -7.83 -11.15 4.61
N ILE A 142 -7.23 -10.92 5.78
CA ILE A 142 -6.12 -9.97 5.95
C ILE A 142 -4.74 -10.58 5.61
N THR A 143 -4.69 -11.77 4.99
CA THR A 143 -3.44 -12.40 4.52
C THR A 143 -2.67 -11.52 3.53
N LEU A 144 -3.29 -10.60 2.82
CA LEU A 144 -2.53 -9.65 1.99
C LEU A 144 -1.62 -8.74 2.82
N VAL A 145 -1.98 -8.43 4.07
CA VAL A 145 -1.27 -7.48 4.93
C VAL A 145 0.14 -7.97 5.31
N ARG A 146 0.38 -9.28 5.37
CA ARG A 146 1.73 -9.83 5.62
C ARG A 146 2.72 -9.51 4.48
N LEU A 147 2.28 -9.16 3.28
CA LEU A 147 3.17 -8.66 2.22
C LEU A 147 3.84 -7.34 2.60
N LEU A 148 3.26 -6.54 3.50
CA LEU A 148 3.90 -5.34 4.06
C LEU A 148 5.22 -5.66 4.75
N ARG A 149 5.41 -6.90 5.21
CA ARG A 149 6.66 -7.36 5.81
C ARG A 149 7.83 -7.32 4.81
N LEU A 150 7.57 -7.46 3.50
CA LEU A 150 8.59 -7.31 2.46
C LEU A 150 9.17 -5.89 2.41
N VAL A 151 8.41 -4.87 2.84
CA VAL A 151 8.90 -3.49 2.96
C VAL A 151 10.00 -3.39 4.04
N LEU A 152 9.99 -4.25 5.06
CA LEU A 152 11.06 -4.29 6.06
C LEU A 152 12.39 -4.76 5.47
N LEU A 153 12.37 -5.63 4.45
CA LEU A 153 13.57 -6.06 3.72
C LEU A 153 14.20 -4.89 2.96
N LEU A 154 13.38 -3.99 2.43
CA LEU A 154 13.87 -2.82 1.71
C LEU A 154 14.74 -1.92 2.61
N LYS A 155 14.46 -1.85 3.92
CA LYS A 155 15.23 -1.03 4.88
C LYS A 155 16.70 -1.43 5.04
N ILE A 156 17.08 -2.63 4.60
CA ILE A 156 18.47 -3.10 4.65
C ILE A 156 19.29 -2.43 3.55
N PHE A 157 18.68 -2.23 2.39
CA PHE A 157 19.35 -1.63 1.25
C PHE A 157 19.58 -0.14 1.50
N THR A 158 20.84 0.28 1.55
CA THR A 158 21.23 1.70 1.70
C THR A 158 20.51 2.62 0.70
N PRO A 159 20.33 2.26 -0.59
CA PRO A 159 19.56 3.08 -1.54
C PRO A 159 18.11 3.36 -1.09
N PHE A 160 17.46 2.41 -0.42
CA PHE A 160 16.10 2.62 0.08
C PHE A 160 16.06 3.59 1.26
N LYS A 161 17.11 3.63 2.09
CA LYS A 161 17.24 4.64 3.16
C LYS A 161 17.31 6.06 2.57
N ILE A 162 18.06 6.23 1.48
CA ILE A 162 18.12 7.50 0.72
C ILE A 162 16.71 7.88 0.26
N PHE A 163 16.00 6.94 -0.37
CA PHE A 163 14.61 7.17 -0.81
C PHE A 163 13.68 7.59 0.34
N VAL A 164 13.70 6.87 1.48
CA VAL A 164 12.88 7.23 2.66
C VAL A 164 13.26 8.61 3.22
N ASN A 165 14.54 8.96 3.21
CA ASN A 165 15.01 10.28 3.64
C ASN A 165 14.50 11.39 2.72
N VAL A 166 14.53 11.17 1.41
CA VAL A 166 13.96 12.10 0.42
C VAL A 166 12.49 12.39 0.71
N PHE A 167 11.68 11.38 0.99
CA PHE A 167 10.27 11.60 1.36
C PHE A 167 10.09 12.40 2.64
N LYS A 168 11.01 12.27 3.61
CA LYS A 168 10.98 13.05 4.86
C LYS A 168 11.40 14.50 4.63
N GLU A 169 12.43 14.72 3.81
CA GLU A 169 12.96 16.05 3.48
C GLU A 169 11.99 16.82 2.58
N GLN A 170 11.44 16.17 1.57
CA GLN A 170 10.53 16.76 0.59
C GLN A 170 9.04 16.66 0.99
N LYS A 171 8.74 16.29 2.25
CA LYS A 171 7.36 16.01 2.69
C LYS A 171 6.39 17.15 2.40
N VAL A 172 6.81 18.40 2.59
CA VAL A 172 5.94 19.58 2.43
C VAL A 172 5.62 19.78 0.95
N VAL A 173 6.63 19.69 0.08
CA VAL A 173 6.46 19.81 -1.38
C VAL A 173 5.56 18.70 -1.89
N LEU A 174 5.86 17.45 -1.54
CA LEU A 174 5.07 16.29 -1.96
C LEU A 174 3.63 16.36 -1.48
N ILE A 175 3.38 16.69 -0.21
CA ILE A 175 2.01 16.82 0.34
C ILE A 175 1.25 17.91 -0.43
N ASN A 176 1.85 19.07 -0.67
CA ASN A 176 1.19 20.16 -1.39
C ASN A 176 0.88 19.75 -2.84
N THR A 177 1.81 19.07 -3.53
CA THR A 177 1.58 18.60 -4.90
C THR A 177 0.51 17.53 -4.95
N PHE A 178 0.52 16.54 -4.04
CA PHE A 178 -0.52 15.51 -4.00
C PHE A 178 -1.89 16.08 -3.61
N ALA A 179 -1.94 17.05 -2.70
CA ALA A 179 -3.19 17.74 -2.37
C ALA A 179 -3.74 18.51 -3.59
N PHE A 180 -2.87 19.18 -4.34
CA PHE A 180 -3.25 19.87 -5.57
C PHE A 180 -3.75 18.89 -6.65
N ILE A 181 -3.07 17.77 -6.85
CA ILE A 181 -3.50 16.69 -7.75
C ILE A 181 -4.87 16.14 -7.33
N PHE A 182 -5.07 15.90 -6.03
CA PHE A 182 -6.35 15.41 -5.52
C PHE A 182 -7.49 16.39 -5.78
N ILE A 183 -7.26 17.69 -5.53
CA ILE A 183 -8.23 18.74 -5.85
C ILE A 183 -8.53 18.78 -7.34
N LEU A 184 -7.52 18.64 -8.20
CA LEU A 184 -7.69 18.60 -9.65
C LEU A 184 -8.53 17.39 -10.09
N ILE A 185 -8.28 16.20 -9.54
CA ILE A 185 -9.07 14.98 -9.81
C ILE A 185 -10.52 15.21 -9.43
N VAL A 186 -10.79 15.73 -8.23
CA VAL A 186 -12.17 15.96 -7.74
C VAL A 186 -12.88 17.02 -8.60
N ALA A 187 -12.20 18.12 -8.93
CA ALA A 187 -12.76 19.16 -9.78
C ALA A 187 -13.09 18.60 -11.18
N PHE A 188 -12.19 17.81 -11.76
CA PHE A 188 -12.41 17.17 -13.05
C PHE A 188 -13.57 16.17 -13.00
N ALA A 189 -13.65 15.36 -11.95
CA ALA A 189 -14.73 14.40 -11.73
C ALA A 189 -16.10 15.10 -11.65
N LEU A 190 -16.20 16.21 -10.92
CA LEU A 190 -17.45 16.96 -10.81
C LEU A 190 -17.90 17.53 -12.16
N ILE A 191 -16.97 18.07 -12.94
CA ILE A 191 -17.28 18.63 -14.27
C ILE A 191 -17.75 17.54 -15.23
N ILE A 192 -17.06 16.39 -15.25
CA ILE A 192 -17.42 15.27 -16.11
C ILE A 192 -18.75 14.68 -15.68
N TRP A 193 -18.94 14.44 -14.39
CA TRP A 193 -20.20 13.92 -13.87
C TRP A 193 -21.39 14.80 -14.26
N ASN A 194 -21.28 16.11 -14.04
CA ASN A 194 -22.35 17.04 -14.41
C ASN A 194 -22.67 16.96 -15.91
N ASN A 195 -21.66 17.09 -16.76
CA ASN A 195 -21.86 17.14 -18.21
C ASN A 195 -22.33 15.82 -18.81
N GLU A 196 -21.84 14.68 -18.31
CA GLU A 196 -22.23 13.35 -18.80
C GLU A 196 -23.64 12.97 -18.36
N VAL A 197 -24.05 13.33 -17.13
CA VAL A 197 -25.43 13.15 -16.67
C VAL A 197 -26.39 14.03 -17.47
N ASP A 198 -26.06 15.30 -17.68
CA ASP A 198 -26.88 16.21 -18.50
C ASP A 198 -27.03 15.69 -19.94
N TRP A 199 -25.95 15.15 -20.51
CA TRP A 199 -25.97 14.54 -21.84
C TRP A 199 -26.85 13.29 -21.87
N LEU A 200 -26.68 12.38 -20.91
CA LEU A 200 -27.44 11.13 -20.82
C LEU A 200 -28.93 11.42 -20.67
N GLU A 201 -29.29 12.32 -19.77
CA GLU A 201 -30.69 12.74 -19.55
C GLU A 201 -31.28 13.33 -20.84
N THR A 202 -30.54 14.17 -21.56
CA THR A 202 -30.98 14.71 -22.85
C THR A 202 -31.25 13.60 -23.87
N GLN A 203 -30.41 12.57 -23.94
CA GLN A 203 -30.62 11.44 -24.86
C GLN A 203 -31.84 10.60 -24.46
N ILE A 204 -32.05 10.36 -23.17
CA ILE A 204 -33.22 9.64 -22.66
C ILE A 204 -34.49 10.41 -23.02
N GLN A 205 -34.54 11.71 -22.75
CA GLN A 205 -35.70 12.54 -23.07
C GLN A 205 -35.99 12.59 -24.58
N ASN A 206 -34.97 12.58 -25.43
CA ASN A 206 -35.17 12.51 -26.88
C ASN A 206 -35.78 11.18 -27.31
N LYS A 207 -35.28 10.04 -26.81
CA LYS A 207 -35.85 8.72 -27.10
C LYS A 207 -37.28 8.56 -26.58
N LEU A 208 -37.57 9.07 -25.38
CA LEU A 208 -38.92 9.07 -24.81
C LEU A 208 -39.90 9.88 -25.68
N LYS A 209 -39.47 11.04 -26.20
CA LYS A 209 -40.27 11.83 -27.14
C LYS A 209 -40.51 11.10 -28.46
N GLU A 210 -39.50 10.43 -29.03
CA GLU A 210 -39.65 9.60 -30.22
C GLU A 210 -40.66 8.46 -30.01
N GLY A 211 -40.71 7.89 -28.80
CA GLY A 211 -41.67 6.88 -28.39
C GLY A 211 -43.07 7.40 -28.01
N ASN A 212 -43.32 8.71 -28.07
CA ASN A 212 -44.53 9.37 -27.57
C ASN A 212 -44.81 9.12 -26.07
N VAL A 213 -43.76 8.88 -25.26
CA VAL A 213 -43.84 8.64 -23.81
C VAL A 213 -43.35 9.89 -23.09
N THR A 214 -44.18 10.93 -22.99
CA THR A 214 -43.82 12.17 -22.30
C THR A 214 -44.37 12.21 -20.87
N GLU A 215 -43.59 12.78 -19.94
CA GLU A 215 -43.98 12.95 -18.55
C GLU A 215 -45.33 13.69 -18.45
N GLY A 216 -46.25 13.17 -17.63
CA GLY A 216 -47.60 13.70 -17.46
C GLY A 216 -48.60 13.40 -18.59
N ALA A 217 -48.16 12.87 -19.74
CA ALA A 217 -49.06 12.43 -20.82
C ALA A 217 -49.43 10.95 -20.75
N VAL A 218 -48.59 10.14 -20.09
CA VAL A 218 -48.79 8.72 -19.84
C VAL A 218 -48.85 8.45 -18.33
N PRO A 219 -49.42 7.33 -17.88
CA PRO A 219 -49.35 6.93 -16.47
C PRO A 219 -47.89 6.85 -15.98
N ASP A 220 -47.62 7.37 -14.78
CA ASP A 220 -46.27 7.43 -14.20
C ASP A 220 -45.54 6.08 -14.15
N SER A 221 -46.29 4.98 -13.97
CA SER A 221 -45.72 3.62 -13.99
C SER A 221 -45.13 3.26 -15.35
N LEU A 222 -45.81 3.63 -16.43
CA LEU A 222 -45.35 3.36 -17.80
C LEU A 222 -44.18 4.28 -18.17
N TYR A 223 -44.24 5.56 -17.77
CA TYR A 223 -43.13 6.49 -17.95
C TYR A 223 -41.86 5.96 -17.30
N LYS A 224 -41.96 5.55 -16.03
CA LYS A 224 -40.82 5.03 -15.27
C LYS A 224 -40.27 3.73 -15.86
N GLU A 225 -41.14 2.80 -16.28
CA GLU A 225 -40.72 1.55 -16.90
C GLU A 225 -39.93 1.79 -18.20
N GLU A 226 -40.42 2.68 -19.07
CA GLU A 226 -39.72 2.99 -20.31
C GLU A 226 -38.44 3.81 -20.06
N TYR A 227 -38.45 4.73 -19.08
CA TYR A 227 -37.25 5.46 -18.65
C TYR A 227 -36.16 4.49 -18.18
N ASP A 228 -36.47 3.57 -17.26
CA ASP A 228 -35.49 2.61 -16.69
C ASP A 228 -34.90 1.71 -17.78
N LYS A 229 -35.72 1.31 -18.76
CA LYS A 229 -35.30 0.52 -19.92
C LYS A 229 -34.34 1.29 -20.83
N ILE A 230 -34.67 2.53 -21.19
CA ILE A 230 -33.80 3.38 -22.02
C ILE A 230 -32.52 3.73 -21.27
N TYR A 231 -32.61 4.02 -19.97
CA TYR A 231 -31.46 4.28 -19.11
C TYR A 231 -30.50 3.10 -19.12
N ALA A 232 -30.99 1.86 -18.96
CA ALA A 232 -30.16 0.66 -19.02
C ALA A 232 -29.49 0.44 -20.38
N GLU A 233 -30.13 0.84 -21.48
CA GLU A 233 -29.56 0.77 -22.83
C GLU A 233 -28.44 1.81 -23.05
N LEU A 234 -28.64 3.05 -22.57
CA LEU A 234 -27.75 4.18 -22.86
C LEU A 234 -26.65 4.43 -21.83
N SER A 235 -26.82 3.97 -20.58
CA SER A 235 -25.85 4.22 -19.50
C SER A 235 -24.55 3.42 -19.63
N GLY A 236 -24.52 2.40 -20.50
CA GLY A 236 -23.35 1.57 -20.74
C GLY A 236 -22.14 2.40 -21.20
N GLY A 237 -21.10 2.47 -20.36
CA GLY A 237 -19.86 3.19 -20.64
C GLY A 237 -19.94 4.71 -20.45
N VAL A 238 -21.05 5.22 -19.92
CA VAL A 238 -21.25 6.63 -19.56
C VAL A 238 -21.00 6.81 -18.06
N VAL A 239 -20.43 7.94 -17.67
CA VAL A 239 -20.26 8.31 -16.26
C VAL A 239 -21.62 8.70 -15.68
N THR A 240 -22.17 7.89 -14.78
CA THR A 240 -23.54 8.09 -14.25
C THR A 240 -23.58 8.71 -12.86
N ASN A 241 -22.57 8.43 -12.04
CA ASN A 241 -22.50 8.89 -10.66
C ASN A 241 -21.12 9.49 -10.34
N PHE A 242 -21.03 10.18 -9.21
CA PHE A 242 -19.78 10.81 -8.77
C PHE A 242 -18.60 9.83 -8.63
N TRP A 243 -18.84 8.60 -8.18
CA TRP A 243 -17.77 7.62 -7.98
C TRP A 243 -17.23 7.09 -9.31
N ASP A 244 -18.10 6.89 -10.31
CA ASP A 244 -17.69 6.59 -11.69
C ASP A 244 -16.81 7.72 -12.23
N ALA A 245 -17.21 8.98 -11.98
CA ALA A 245 -16.48 10.15 -12.45
C ALA A 245 -15.11 10.28 -11.77
N LEU A 246 -15.06 10.06 -10.45
CA LEU A 246 -13.81 10.08 -9.69
C LEU A 246 -12.85 8.99 -10.15
N TYR A 247 -13.39 7.79 -10.40
CA TYR A 247 -12.64 6.67 -10.97
C TYR A 247 -12.13 7.00 -12.38
N TYR A 248 -13.01 7.45 -13.28
CA TYR A 248 -12.68 7.85 -14.65
C TYR A 248 -11.60 8.93 -14.67
N SER A 249 -11.76 10.01 -13.90
CA SER A 249 -10.80 11.11 -13.81
C SER A 249 -9.45 10.64 -13.27
N THR A 250 -9.45 9.76 -12.25
CA THR A 250 -8.19 9.20 -11.71
C THR A 250 -7.47 8.36 -12.75
N VAL A 251 -8.16 7.41 -13.39
CA VAL A 251 -7.60 6.50 -14.40
C VAL A 251 -7.11 7.27 -15.64
N THR A 252 -7.81 8.32 -16.03
CA THR A 252 -7.45 9.18 -17.17
C THR A 252 -6.22 10.04 -16.86
N LEU A 253 -6.21 10.76 -15.73
CA LEU A 253 -5.09 11.65 -15.37
C LEU A 253 -3.81 10.90 -14.98
N THR A 254 -3.95 9.66 -14.49
CA THR A 254 -2.82 8.77 -14.23
C THR A 254 -2.35 8.01 -15.47
N THR A 255 -2.94 8.28 -16.65
CA THR A 255 -2.59 7.66 -17.94
C THR A 255 -2.79 6.13 -17.99
N ILE A 256 -3.63 5.58 -17.11
CA ILE A 256 -3.95 4.14 -17.11
C ILE A 256 -4.94 3.81 -18.24
N GLY A 257 -6.04 4.56 -18.32
CA GLY A 257 -7.01 4.49 -19.42
C GLY A 257 -7.60 3.09 -19.70
N TYR A 258 -8.34 2.50 -18.76
CA TYR A 258 -8.97 1.18 -18.98
C TYR A 258 -10.01 1.14 -20.12
N GLY A 259 -10.65 2.29 -20.42
CA GLY A 259 -11.60 2.42 -21.53
C GLY A 259 -13.00 1.89 -21.25
N ASP A 260 -13.31 1.60 -19.98
CA ASP A 260 -14.64 1.23 -19.50
C ASP A 260 -15.61 2.40 -19.42
N PHE A 261 -15.11 3.62 -19.17
CA PHE A 261 -15.86 4.87 -19.32
C PHE A 261 -15.24 5.80 -20.36
N ALA A 262 -16.07 6.49 -21.13
CA ALA A 262 -15.65 7.49 -22.11
C ALA A 262 -16.57 8.73 -22.08
N PRO A 263 -16.04 9.93 -22.37
CA PRO A 263 -16.86 11.13 -22.44
C PRO A 263 -17.70 11.10 -23.73
N HIS A 264 -19.02 11.18 -23.59
CA HIS A 264 -19.96 11.21 -24.71
C HIS A 264 -20.35 12.64 -25.05
N ALA A 265 -20.50 13.50 -24.04
CA ALA A 265 -20.86 14.89 -24.23
C ALA A 265 -19.74 15.66 -24.96
N GLY A 266 -20.12 16.54 -25.90
CA GLY A 266 -19.16 17.35 -26.66
C GLY A 266 -18.29 18.24 -25.75
N ASN A 267 -18.91 18.84 -24.73
CA ASN A 267 -18.22 19.66 -23.73
C ASN A 267 -17.23 18.84 -22.92
N SER A 268 -17.63 17.64 -22.46
CA SER A 268 -16.73 16.72 -21.74
C SER A 268 -15.53 16.34 -22.59
N LYS A 269 -15.71 16.01 -23.88
CA LYS A 269 -14.60 15.68 -24.79
C LYS A 269 -13.57 16.80 -24.87
N LEU A 270 -14.02 18.04 -25.05
CA LEU A 270 -13.12 19.20 -25.12
C LEU A 270 -12.37 19.41 -23.79
N ILE A 271 -13.09 19.32 -22.67
CA ILE A 271 -12.51 19.47 -21.33
C ILE A 271 -11.47 18.38 -21.05
N VAL A 272 -11.76 17.13 -21.42
CA VAL A 272 -10.83 16.00 -21.27
C VAL A 272 -9.54 16.25 -22.03
N VAL A 273 -9.60 16.75 -23.28
CA VAL A 273 -8.40 17.05 -24.07
C VAL A 273 -7.51 18.07 -23.35
N ILE A 274 -8.09 19.18 -22.90
CA ILE A 274 -7.34 20.27 -22.25
C ILE A 274 -6.77 19.80 -20.90
N ILE A 275 -7.62 19.20 -20.06
CA ILE A 275 -7.23 18.80 -18.71
C ILE A 275 -6.25 17.62 -18.74
N SER A 276 -6.33 16.71 -19.70
CA SER A 276 -5.38 15.59 -19.81
C SER A 276 -3.96 16.08 -20.08
N LEU A 277 -3.79 17.10 -20.95
CA LEU A 277 -2.49 17.70 -21.22
C LEU A 277 -1.88 18.35 -19.97
N LEU A 278 -2.69 19.09 -19.21
CA LEU A 278 -2.26 19.71 -17.96
C LEU A 278 -2.00 18.67 -16.85
N GLY A 279 -2.84 17.65 -16.79
CA GLY A 279 -2.78 16.57 -15.82
C GLY A 279 -1.45 15.84 -15.87
N ILE A 280 -1.02 15.42 -17.07
CA ILE A 280 0.26 14.72 -17.26
C ILE A 280 1.44 15.56 -16.73
N ALA A 281 1.46 16.87 -17.03
CA ALA A 281 2.50 17.76 -16.55
C ALA A 281 2.53 17.87 -15.03
N ILE A 282 1.36 17.98 -14.38
CA ILE A 282 1.25 18.09 -12.92
C ILE A 282 1.62 16.77 -12.23
N PHE A 283 1.20 15.63 -12.78
CA PHE A 283 1.52 14.31 -12.25
C PHE A 283 3.02 13.95 -12.37
N ALA A 284 3.74 14.58 -13.30
CA ALA A 284 5.18 14.41 -13.41
C ALA A 284 5.96 15.09 -12.26
N ILE A 285 5.38 16.08 -11.57
CA ILE A 285 6.08 16.88 -10.55
C ILE A 285 6.55 16.03 -9.36
N PRO A 286 5.72 15.21 -8.68
CA PRO A 286 6.18 14.40 -7.56
C PRO A 286 7.33 13.45 -7.94
N SER A 287 7.25 12.86 -9.14
CA SER A 287 8.30 11.99 -9.68
C SER A 287 9.61 12.76 -9.87
N GLY A 288 9.56 13.94 -10.49
CA GLY A 288 10.72 14.81 -10.71
C GLY A 288 11.37 15.29 -9.40
N VAL A 289 10.56 15.68 -8.41
CA VAL A 289 11.04 16.10 -7.08
C VAL A 289 11.77 14.96 -6.38
N VAL A 290 11.20 13.75 -6.38
CA VAL A 290 11.83 12.58 -5.78
C VAL A 290 13.13 12.23 -6.52
N ALA A 291 13.11 12.18 -7.85
CA ALA A 291 14.29 11.86 -8.65
C ALA A 291 15.44 12.86 -8.42
N GLY A 292 15.14 14.17 -8.44
CA GLY A 292 16.12 15.21 -8.19
C GLY A 292 16.74 15.11 -6.79
N ALA A 293 15.90 14.93 -5.75
CA ALA A 293 16.38 14.81 -4.38
C ALA A 293 17.21 13.54 -4.13
N VAL A 294 16.83 12.40 -4.74
CA VAL A 294 17.64 11.17 -4.68
C VAL A 294 19.01 11.39 -5.31
N LEU A 295 19.08 12.03 -6.49
CA LEU A 295 20.33 12.33 -7.16
C LEU A 295 21.23 13.25 -6.33
N THR A 296 20.67 14.29 -5.70
CA THR A 296 21.41 15.18 -4.80
C THR A 296 22.01 14.43 -3.62
N GLN A 297 21.22 13.59 -2.93
CA GLN A 297 21.72 12.81 -1.79
C GLN A 297 22.82 11.82 -2.20
N ILE A 298 22.71 11.17 -3.36
CA ILE A 298 23.76 10.28 -3.87
C ILE A 298 25.06 11.06 -4.12
N GLN A 299 24.97 12.24 -4.75
CA GLN A 299 26.15 13.09 -5.00
C GLN A 299 26.82 13.57 -3.71
N GLU A 300 26.05 13.87 -2.66
CA GLU A 300 26.58 14.25 -1.36
C GLU A 300 27.33 13.10 -0.67
N ILE A 301 26.77 11.88 -0.75
CA ILE A 301 27.43 10.67 -0.23
C ILE A 301 28.75 10.42 -0.97
N ASP A 302 28.76 10.54 -2.30
CA ASP A 302 29.98 10.35 -3.10
C ASP A 302 31.06 11.40 -2.78
N LYS A 303 30.67 12.68 -2.61
CA LYS A 303 31.58 13.75 -2.20
C LYS A 303 32.16 13.49 -0.81
N LYS A 304 31.35 13.01 0.14
CA LYS A 304 31.78 12.66 1.48
C LYS A 304 32.79 11.50 1.46
N ASN A 305 32.48 10.44 0.72
CA ASN A 305 33.37 9.27 0.56
C ASN A 305 34.72 9.65 -0.09
N LYS A 306 34.75 10.60 -1.02
CA LYS A 306 36.00 11.11 -1.61
C LYS A 306 36.85 11.85 -0.58
N LYS A 307 36.24 12.76 0.20
CA LYS A 307 36.95 13.49 1.26
C LYS A 307 37.52 12.57 2.34
N GLU A 308 36.77 11.55 2.75
CA GLU A 308 37.26 10.56 3.73
C GLU A 308 38.48 9.81 3.22
N LYS A 309 38.51 9.41 1.94
CA LYS A 309 39.68 8.78 1.31
C LYS A 309 40.89 9.71 1.15
N GLU A 310 40.68 11.02 1.09
CA GLU A 310 41.77 12.01 1.02
C GLU A 310 42.37 12.31 2.41
N MET A 311 41.66 11.96 3.50
CA MET A 311 42.10 12.15 4.89
C MET A 311 42.77 10.90 5.50
N GLU A 312 42.67 9.74 4.85
CA GLU A 312 43.34 8.48 5.19
C GLU A 312 44.69 8.34 4.47
#